data_AF-A0A519RWP5-F1
#
_entry.id   AF-A0A519RWP5-F1
#
_cell.length_a   1.000
_cell.length_b   1.000
_cell.length_c   1.000
_cell.angle_alpha   90.00
_cell.angle_beta   90.00
_cell.angle_gamma   90.00
#
_symmetry.space_group_name_H-M   'P 1'
#
loop_
_entity.id
_entity.type
_entity.pdbx_description
1 polymer ?
#
loop_
_entity_poly.entity_id
_entity_poly.type
_entity_poly.pdbx_seq_one_letter_code
_entity_poly.pdbx_strand_id
1 'polypeptide(L)'
;MSSDTAFTRLVKQVLLGLLLLTLVLPAAQAKWPLLTVRPLNGYFETSAHPSFSWRELLAGTYQGKLEAYLSDRLGFRELAIRVRNQLAFSLFREIHATDVLLGQRDVLYQGGPKEAYVGHDYLGEGAIAEHAQRVRNVQDSLARHGIQLLYVLAPGKPGYQPEDLPVGAQAMATGITNYSGFARALPQAGVHVLDAAALFRQWKPHAAHPLFPRGGTHWSGYGVTLVADTLFRAVEALTRVDLPNFSTRPGLVTADTDSLRNTDNDIADGLNLLRPPTPYPMAYPVLTFA
;
A
#
# COMPACT_ATOMS: atom_id res chain seq x y z
N MET A 1 -12.35 28.87 -53.10
CA MET A 1 -10.97 29.33 -52.77
C MET A 1 -10.91 30.28 -51.57
N SER A 2 -11.85 31.22 -51.35
CA SER A 2 -11.82 32.08 -50.15
C SER A 2 -12.28 31.39 -48.85
N SER A 3 -13.21 30.43 -48.94
CA SER A 3 -13.73 29.64 -47.80
C SER A 3 -12.66 28.79 -47.11
N ASP A 4 -11.81 28.13 -47.88
CA ASP A 4 -10.74 27.24 -47.35
C ASP A 4 -9.66 28.02 -46.60
N THR A 5 -9.41 29.25 -47.02
CA THR A 5 -8.43 30.14 -46.40
C THR A 5 -8.92 30.66 -45.05
N ALA A 6 -10.22 30.98 -44.96
CA ALA A 6 -10.86 31.39 -43.71
C ALA A 6 -10.95 30.23 -42.70
N PHE A 7 -11.31 29.03 -43.17
CA PHE A 7 -11.34 27.81 -42.35
C PHE A 7 -9.95 27.48 -41.78
N THR A 8 -8.92 27.50 -42.62
CA THR A 8 -7.53 27.25 -42.20
C THR A 8 -7.02 28.29 -41.20
N ARG A 9 -7.40 29.56 -41.35
CA ARG A 9 -7.05 30.63 -40.41
C ARG A 9 -7.71 30.42 -39.04
N LEU A 10 -8.99 30.06 -39.03
CA LEU A 10 -9.73 29.77 -37.81
C LEU A 10 -9.09 28.60 -37.05
N VAL A 11 -8.76 27.50 -37.74
CA VAL A 11 -8.09 26.35 -37.13
C VAL A 11 -6.77 26.75 -36.49
N LYS A 12 -5.92 27.53 -37.18
CA LYS A 12 -4.65 28.01 -36.61
C LYS A 12 -4.85 28.88 -35.37
N GLN A 13 -5.84 29.76 -35.38
CA GLN A 13 -6.17 30.63 -34.23
C GLN A 13 -6.67 29.81 -33.03
N VAL A 14 -7.51 28.79 -33.27
CA VAL A 14 -7.97 27.87 -32.22
C VAL A 14 -6.79 27.10 -31.63
N LEU A 15 -5.92 26.53 -32.47
CA LEU A 15 -4.74 25.79 -32.00
C LEU A 15 -3.79 26.68 -31.20
N LEU A 16 -3.53 27.91 -31.66
CA LEU A 16 -2.72 28.88 -30.91
C LEU A 16 -3.39 29.24 -29.58
N GLY A 17 -4.70 29.48 -29.58
CA GLY A 17 -5.46 29.74 -28.37
C GLY A 17 -5.36 28.61 -27.36
N LEU A 18 -5.50 27.35 -27.80
CA LEU A 18 -5.33 26.16 -26.96
C LEU A 18 -3.91 26.07 -26.40
N LEU A 19 -2.89 26.30 -27.23
CA LEU A 19 -1.49 26.31 -26.78
C LEU A 19 -1.25 27.39 -25.70
N LEU A 20 -1.73 28.61 -25.92
CA LEU A 20 -1.61 29.68 -24.94
C LEU A 20 -2.36 29.35 -23.65
N LEU A 21 -3.54 28.75 -23.74
CA LEU A 21 -4.28 28.28 -22.57
C LEU A 21 -3.48 27.23 -21.79
N THR A 22 -2.84 26.26 -22.46
CA THR A 22 -2.00 25.27 -21.76
C THR A 22 -0.81 25.86 -21.02
N LEU A 23 -0.30 27.02 -21.45
CA LEU A 23 0.81 27.71 -20.80
C LEU A 23 0.34 28.61 -19.65
N VAL A 24 -0.76 29.34 -19.85
CA VAL A 24 -1.24 30.36 -18.90
C VAL A 24 -2.08 29.75 -17.79
N LEU A 25 -2.91 28.75 -18.10
CA LEU A 25 -3.90 28.21 -17.17
C LEU A 25 -3.27 27.54 -15.93
N PRO A 26 -2.18 26.74 -16.03
CA PRO A 26 -1.50 26.20 -14.86
C PRO A 26 -0.90 27.29 -13.96
N ALA A 27 -0.31 28.34 -14.55
CA ALA A 27 0.23 29.46 -13.79
C ALA A 27 -0.88 30.27 -13.10
N ALA A 28 -1.99 30.51 -13.79
CA ALA A 28 -3.16 31.17 -13.23
C ALA A 28 -3.76 30.36 -12.07
N GLN A 29 -3.94 29.05 -12.23
CA GLN A 29 -4.42 28.15 -11.18
C GLN A 29 -3.48 28.07 -9.97
N ALA A 30 -2.16 28.12 -10.20
CA ALA A 30 -1.17 28.15 -9.12
C ALA A 30 -1.27 29.43 -8.29
N LYS A 31 -1.56 30.57 -8.95
CA LYS A 31 -1.66 31.88 -8.29
C LYS A 31 -3.02 32.11 -7.65
N TRP A 32 -4.08 31.69 -8.33
CA TRP A 32 -5.48 31.82 -7.94
C TRP A 32 -6.10 30.43 -8.03
N PRO A 33 -6.47 29.79 -6.91
CA PRO A 33 -6.99 28.43 -6.93
C PRO A 33 -8.42 28.39 -7.51
N LEU A 34 -8.54 28.49 -8.84
CA LEU A 34 -9.80 28.53 -9.58
C LEU A 34 -10.61 27.24 -9.35
N LEU A 35 -9.92 26.11 -9.23
CA LEU A 35 -10.47 24.80 -8.92
C LEU A 35 -9.75 24.18 -7.72
N THR A 36 -10.51 23.63 -6.78
CA THR A 36 -9.94 22.86 -5.68
C THR A 36 -9.65 21.45 -6.17
N VAL A 37 -8.36 21.10 -6.26
CA VAL A 37 -7.90 19.76 -6.64
C VAL A 37 -7.44 19.03 -5.38
N ARG A 38 -7.90 17.79 -5.18
CA ARG A 38 -7.47 16.97 -4.04
C ARG A 38 -5.96 16.69 -4.14
N PRO A 39 -5.21 16.78 -3.02
CA PRO A 39 -3.79 16.47 -3.01
C PRO A 39 -3.51 15.03 -3.45
N LEU A 40 -2.29 14.75 -3.87
CA LEU A 40 -1.85 13.38 -4.14
C LEU A 40 -1.63 12.63 -2.82
N ASN A 41 -1.91 11.33 -2.84
CA ASN A 41 -1.57 10.42 -1.77
C ASN A 41 -0.10 9.99 -1.90
N GLY A 42 0.57 9.78 -0.77
CA GLY A 42 1.96 9.35 -0.70
C GLY A 42 2.87 10.37 0.00
N TYR A 43 4.15 10.05 0.05
CA TYR A 43 5.19 10.92 0.59
C TYR A 43 5.89 11.66 -0.55
N PHE A 44 6.01 12.98 -0.40
CA PHE A 44 6.69 13.85 -1.36
C PHE A 44 7.58 14.84 -0.62
N GLU A 45 8.84 14.95 -1.02
CA GLU A 45 9.68 16.06 -0.59
C GLU A 45 9.33 17.30 -1.42
N THR A 46 9.05 18.41 -0.76
CA THR A 46 8.73 19.66 -1.46
C THR A 46 9.96 20.55 -1.55
N SER A 47 10.20 21.07 -2.75
CA SER A 47 11.30 21.98 -3.00
C SER A 47 11.05 23.33 -2.31
N ALA A 48 12.08 23.85 -1.66
CA ALA A 48 12.07 25.18 -1.04
C ALA A 48 12.22 26.29 -2.09
N HIS A 49 11.66 27.48 -1.83
CA HIS A 49 11.83 28.62 -2.71
C HIS A 49 13.31 29.06 -2.70
N PRO A 50 14.01 29.05 -3.84
CA PRO A 50 15.41 29.47 -3.86
C PRO A 50 15.51 30.97 -3.58
N SER A 51 16.51 31.37 -2.80
CA SER A 51 16.87 32.78 -2.69
C SER A 51 17.65 33.21 -3.93
N PHE A 52 17.33 34.37 -4.49
CA PHE A 52 18.03 34.87 -5.67
C PHE A 52 19.51 35.14 -5.36
N SER A 53 20.39 34.67 -6.25
CA SER A 53 21.83 34.86 -6.14
C SER A 53 22.45 34.96 -7.52
N TRP A 54 23.12 36.08 -7.79
CA TRP A 54 23.88 36.29 -9.03
C TRP A 54 24.92 35.20 -9.27
N ARG A 55 25.57 34.73 -8.19
CA ARG A 55 26.54 33.64 -8.25
C ARG A 55 25.89 32.34 -8.69
N GLU A 56 24.72 32.00 -8.14
CA GLU A 56 24.00 30.77 -8.49
C GLU A 56 23.38 30.85 -9.90
N LEU A 57 22.94 32.04 -10.33
CA LEU A 57 22.42 32.27 -11.67
C LEU A 57 23.48 32.07 -12.74
N LEU A 58 24.67 32.67 -12.56
CA LEU A 58 25.81 32.53 -13.48
C LEU A 58 26.38 31.11 -13.48
N ALA A 59 26.30 30.41 -12.34
CA ALA A 59 26.66 29.00 -12.22
C ALA A 59 25.58 28.03 -12.75
N GLY A 60 24.41 28.53 -13.17
CA GLY A 60 23.31 27.71 -13.69
C GLY A 60 22.54 26.89 -12.65
N THR A 61 22.79 27.08 -11.36
CA THR A 61 22.18 26.29 -10.28
C THR A 61 20.88 26.89 -9.74
N TYR A 62 20.69 28.21 -9.88
CA TYR A 62 19.47 28.89 -9.44
C TYR A 62 18.24 28.42 -10.25
N GLN A 63 18.41 28.27 -11.56
CA GLN A 63 17.36 27.92 -12.51
C GLN A 63 16.77 26.54 -12.20
N GLY A 64 17.61 25.54 -11.94
CA GLY A 64 17.15 24.19 -11.58
C GLY A 64 16.40 24.15 -10.24
N LYS A 65 16.87 24.90 -9.23
CA LYS A 65 16.14 25.03 -7.95
C LYS A 65 14.79 25.71 -8.12
N LEU A 66 14.73 26.76 -8.95
CA LEU A 66 13.50 27.49 -9.24
C LEU A 66 12.52 26.60 -10.02
N GLU A 67 13.02 25.85 -11.00
CA GLU A 67 12.22 24.89 -11.77
C GLU A 67 11.63 23.80 -10.88
N ALA A 68 12.41 23.22 -9.97
CA ALA A 68 11.90 22.25 -8.99
C ALA A 68 10.81 22.86 -8.09
N TYR A 69 11.06 24.06 -7.54
CA TYR A 69 10.08 24.80 -6.74
C TYR A 69 8.76 25.07 -7.48
N LEU A 70 8.85 25.52 -8.73
CA LEU A 70 7.69 25.81 -9.58
C LEU A 70 6.97 24.53 -10.01
N SER A 71 7.71 23.47 -10.33
CA SER A 71 7.15 22.18 -10.74
C SER A 71 6.35 21.53 -9.62
N ASP A 72 6.73 21.72 -8.36
CA ASP A 72 5.97 21.24 -7.20
C ASP A 72 4.68 22.05 -6.95
N ARG A 73 4.57 23.25 -7.53
CA ARG A 73 3.46 24.20 -7.30
C ARG A 73 2.70 24.56 -8.57
N LEU A 74 2.92 23.81 -9.64
CA LEU A 74 2.25 24.02 -10.92
C LEU A 74 0.74 23.75 -10.74
N GLY A 75 -0.11 24.66 -11.20
CA GLY A 75 -1.55 24.47 -11.13
C GLY A 75 -1.99 23.25 -11.96
N PHE A 76 -2.94 22.49 -11.44
CA PHE A 76 -3.42 21.22 -12.02
C PHE A 76 -2.40 20.08 -12.06
N ARG A 77 -1.22 20.21 -11.43
CA ARG A 77 -0.22 19.15 -11.37
C ARG A 77 -0.81 17.82 -10.89
N GLU A 78 -1.58 17.85 -9.82
CA GLU A 78 -2.20 16.67 -9.22
C GLU A 78 -3.21 16.04 -10.18
N LEU A 79 -4.01 16.86 -10.87
CA LEU A 79 -4.96 16.37 -11.88
C LEU A 79 -4.25 15.76 -13.08
N ALA A 80 -3.18 16.40 -13.57
CA ALA A 80 -2.38 15.90 -14.70
C ALA A 80 -1.72 14.55 -14.36
N ILE A 81 -1.20 14.41 -13.14
CA ILE A 81 -0.65 13.13 -12.65
C ILE A 81 -1.75 12.06 -12.58
N ARG A 82 -2.92 12.37 -12.02
CA ARG A 82 -4.05 11.42 -11.95
C ARG A 82 -4.53 10.99 -13.34
N VAL A 83 -4.62 11.92 -14.30
CA VAL A 83 -4.97 11.62 -15.70
C VAL A 83 -3.91 10.74 -16.35
N ARG A 84 -2.61 11.07 -16.21
CA ARG A 84 -1.51 10.27 -16.75
C ARG A 84 -1.55 8.84 -16.18
N ASN A 85 -1.69 8.71 -14.87
CA ASN A 85 -1.75 7.40 -14.19
C ASN A 85 -2.99 6.62 -14.62
N GLN A 86 -4.14 7.28 -14.77
CA GLN A 86 -5.37 6.66 -15.26
C GLN A 86 -5.22 6.11 -16.68
N LEU A 87 -4.63 6.89 -17.60
CA LEU A 87 -4.41 6.46 -18.97
C LEU A 87 -3.45 5.26 -19.04
N ALA A 88 -2.34 5.31 -18.29
CA ALA A 88 -1.39 4.21 -18.21
C ALA A 88 -2.04 2.92 -17.67
N PHE A 89 -2.81 3.05 -16.60
CA PHE A 89 -3.51 1.92 -15.98
C PHE A 89 -4.60 1.33 -16.90
N SER A 90 -5.42 2.18 -17.52
CA SER A 90 -6.57 1.75 -18.33
C SER A 90 -6.18 1.20 -19.71
N LEU A 91 -5.16 1.77 -20.36
CA LEU A 91 -4.76 1.38 -21.72
C LEU A 91 -3.69 0.29 -21.71
N PHE A 92 -2.77 0.32 -20.75
CA PHE A 92 -1.56 -0.51 -20.76
C PHE A 92 -1.39 -1.38 -19.53
N ARG A 93 -2.29 -1.27 -18.53
CA ARG A 93 -2.18 -1.99 -17.25
C ARG A 93 -0.90 -1.65 -16.49
N GLU A 94 -0.38 -0.44 -16.69
CA GLU A 94 0.87 0.04 -16.07
C GLU A 94 0.59 0.86 -14.81
N ILE A 95 1.46 0.68 -13.81
CA ILE A 95 1.44 1.40 -12.54
C ILE A 95 2.73 2.23 -12.42
N HIS A 96 2.59 3.51 -12.08
CA HIS A 96 3.72 4.43 -11.86
C HIS A 96 4.02 4.70 -10.37
N ALA A 97 3.52 3.84 -9.50
CA ALA A 97 3.84 3.85 -8.08
C ALA A 97 5.03 2.92 -7.80
N THR A 98 5.95 3.36 -6.96
CA THR A 98 7.12 2.57 -6.57
C THR A 98 6.72 1.34 -5.76
N ASP A 99 7.36 0.20 -6.06
CA ASP A 99 7.19 -1.07 -5.34
C ASP A 99 5.74 -1.61 -5.33
N VAL A 100 4.92 -1.28 -6.33
CA VAL A 100 3.56 -1.81 -6.49
C VAL A 100 3.47 -2.73 -7.70
N LEU A 101 2.88 -3.91 -7.51
CA LEU A 101 2.57 -4.85 -8.58
C LEU A 101 1.06 -4.94 -8.80
N LEU A 102 0.67 -4.89 -10.07
CA LEU A 102 -0.68 -5.19 -10.51
C LEU A 102 -0.82 -6.70 -10.72
N GLY A 103 -1.53 -7.35 -9.81
CA GLY A 103 -1.93 -8.75 -9.94
C GLY A 103 -3.09 -8.95 -10.91
N GLN A 104 -3.49 -10.21 -11.05
CA GLN A 104 -4.70 -10.58 -11.76
C GLN A 104 -5.93 -10.00 -11.07
N ARG A 105 -6.99 -9.77 -11.86
CA ARG A 105 -8.26 -9.20 -11.37
C ARG A 105 -8.04 -7.92 -10.56
N ASP A 106 -7.10 -7.06 -10.94
CA ASP A 106 -6.76 -5.79 -10.27
C ASP A 106 -6.41 -5.89 -8.77
N VAL A 107 -5.93 -7.04 -8.30
CA VAL A 107 -5.40 -7.16 -6.93
C VAL A 107 -4.04 -6.51 -6.86
N LEU A 108 -3.84 -5.61 -5.89
CA LEU A 108 -2.58 -4.89 -5.74
C LEU A 108 -1.67 -5.57 -4.72
N TYR A 109 -0.38 -5.62 -5.01
CA TYR A 109 0.65 -6.18 -4.14
C TYR A 109 1.82 -5.21 -3.97
N GLN A 110 2.55 -5.35 -2.87
CA GLN A 110 3.87 -4.72 -2.70
C GLN A 110 4.99 -5.69 -3.14
N GLY A 111 6.09 -5.13 -3.64
CA GLY A 111 7.21 -5.94 -4.14
C GLY A 111 7.97 -6.65 -3.05
N GLY A 112 8.29 -5.98 -1.92
CA GLY A 112 8.93 -6.63 -0.77
C GLY A 112 8.24 -7.94 -0.34
N PRO A 113 6.93 -7.92 -0.01
CA PRO A 113 6.17 -9.13 0.31
C PRO A 113 6.14 -10.19 -0.80
N LYS A 114 6.17 -9.78 -2.08
CA LYS A 114 6.26 -10.72 -3.20
C LYS A 114 7.61 -11.44 -3.20
N GLU A 115 8.71 -10.72 -2.99
CA GLU A 115 10.05 -11.31 -2.91
C GLU A 115 10.16 -12.32 -1.75
N ALA A 116 9.54 -11.99 -0.61
CA ALA A 116 9.44 -12.90 0.54
C ALA A 116 8.64 -14.18 0.24
N TYR A 117 7.60 -14.07 -0.60
CA TYR A 117 6.80 -15.22 -1.03
C TYR A 117 7.55 -16.12 -2.01
N VAL A 118 8.26 -15.55 -2.99
CA VAL A 118 9.03 -16.35 -3.94
C VAL A 118 10.32 -16.92 -3.31
N GLY A 119 10.77 -16.35 -2.19
CA GLY A 119 11.91 -16.84 -1.41
C GLY A 119 13.26 -16.28 -1.84
N HIS A 120 13.27 -15.15 -2.56
CA HIS A 120 14.52 -14.52 -3.02
C HIS A 120 15.31 -13.85 -1.89
N ASP A 121 14.65 -13.54 -0.77
CA ASP A 121 15.24 -12.94 0.43
C ASP A 121 15.58 -13.99 1.50
N TYR A 122 15.55 -15.28 1.15
CA TYR A 122 15.71 -16.36 2.11
C TYR A 122 17.07 -16.29 2.82
N LEU A 123 17.02 -16.18 4.16
CA LEU A 123 18.21 -15.98 5.00
C LEU A 123 19.08 -17.24 5.14
N GLY A 124 18.56 -18.42 4.80
CA GLY A 124 19.21 -19.71 5.06
C GLY A 124 18.87 -20.28 6.45
N GLU A 125 18.90 -21.61 6.55
CA GLU A 125 18.50 -22.33 7.78
C GLU A 125 19.35 -21.94 9.00
N GLY A 126 20.66 -21.75 8.83
CA GLY A 126 21.57 -21.39 9.92
C GLY A 126 21.24 -20.03 10.53
N ALA A 127 21.04 -19.00 9.70
CA ALA A 127 20.68 -17.66 10.17
C ALA A 127 19.29 -17.64 10.84
N ILE A 128 18.33 -18.39 10.30
CA ILE A 128 16.99 -18.52 10.88
C ILE A 128 17.03 -19.23 12.23
N ALA A 129 17.79 -20.32 12.36
CA ALA A 129 17.95 -21.05 13.61
C ALA A 129 18.64 -20.18 14.68
N GLU A 130 19.68 -19.43 14.30
CA GLU A 130 20.33 -18.47 15.19
C GLU A 130 19.35 -17.39 15.66
N HIS A 131 18.55 -16.85 14.75
CA HIS A 131 17.56 -15.83 15.08
C HIS A 131 16.48 -16.38 16.02
N ALA A 132 15.98 -17.60 15.77
CA ALA A 132 15.04 -18.26 16.66
C ALA A 132 15.62 -18.46 18.07
N GLN A 133 16.89 -18.83 18.18
CA GLN A 133 17.57 -18.94 19.47
C GLN A 133 17.73 -17.59 20.17
N ARG A 134 18.02 -16.51 19.43
CA ARG A 134 18.07 -15.15 19.98
C ARG A 134 16.71 -14.73 20.54
N VAL A 135 15.61 -15.00 19.82
CA VAL A 135 14.25 -14.75 20.32
C VAL A 135 13.96 -15.56 21.58
N ARG A 136 14.37 -16.83 21.62
CA ARG A 136 14.23 -17.67 22.82
C ARG A 136 14.98 -17.07 24.02
N ASN A 137 16.21 -16.59 23.81
CA ASN A 137 16.99 -15.94 24.86
C ASN A 137 16.31 -14.68 25.40
N VAL A 138 15.68 -13.88 24.52
CA VAL A 138 14.87 -12.72 24.92
C VAL A 138 13.65 -13.16 25.73
N GLN A 139 12.92 -14.19 25.28
CA GLN A 139 11.79 -14.76 26.01
C GLN A 139 12.20 -15.20 27.42
N ASP A 140 13.29 -15.94 27.56
CA ASP A 140 13.79 -16.40 28.87
C ASP A 140 14.21 -15.24 29.76
N SER A 141 14.81 -14.19 29.20
CA SER A 141 15.18 -12.99 29.94
C SER A 141 13.95 -12.23 30.44
N LEU A 142 12.92 -12.08 29.60
CA LEU A 142 11.66 -11.45 29.97
C LEU A 142 10.90 -12.27 31.03
N ALA A 143 10.91 -13.60 30.90
CA ALA A 143 10.25 -14.50 31.84
C ALA A 143 10.82 -14.39 33.26
N ARG A 144 12.14 -14.14 33.41
CA ARG A 144 12.78 -13.88 34.71
C ARG A 144 12.26 -12.61 35.39
N HIS A 145 11.65 -11.70 34.64
CA HIS A 145 11.03 -10.47 35.13
C HIS A 145 9.49 -10.57 35.15
N GLY A 146 8.92 -11.78 35.02
CA GLY A 146 7.48 -11.99 35.00
C GLY A 146 6.78 -11.52 33.71
N ILE A 147 7.54 -11.24 32.64
CA ILE A 147 7.00 -10.80 31.34
C ILE A 147 6.95 -11.97 30.37
N GLN A 148 5.78 -12.24 29.79
CA GLN A 148 5.62 -13.24 28.75
C GLN A 148 5.86 -12.63 27.36
N LEU A 149 6.54 -13.37 26.48
CA LEU A 149 6.70 -13.02 25.07
C LEU A 149 5.87 -13.97 24.21
N LEU A 150 5.03 -13.42 23.34
CA LEU A 150 4.33 -14.17 22.29
C LEU A 150 4.77 -13.62 20.93
N TYR A 151 5.38 -14.46 20.11
CA TYR A 151 5.80 -14.11 18.76
C TYR A 151 4.66 -14.37 17.76
N VAL A 152 4.21 -13.34 17.04
CA VAL A 152 3.11 -13.46 16.08
C VAL A 152 3.66 -13.46 14.65
N LEU A 153 3.44 -14.54 13.90
CA LEU A 153 3.78 -14.60 12.48
C LEU A 153 2.63 -14.00 11.65
N ALA A 154 2.80 -12.75 11.22
CA ALA A 154 1.81 -12.06 10.41
C ALA A 154 1.70 -12.65 9.00
N PRO A 155 0.49 -12.78 8.42
CA PRO A 155 0.32 -13.19 7.04
C PRO A 155 0.86 -12.14 6.06
N GLY A 156 1.55 -12.59 5.02
CA GLY A 156 1.81 -11.77 3.83
C GLY A 156 0.76 -12.02 2.76
N LYS A 157 0.25 -10.95 2.12
CA LYS A 157 -0.77 -11.06 1.07
C LYS A 157 -0.39 -11.99 -0.09
N PRO A 158 0.85 -11.96 -0.63
CA PRO A 158 1.27 -12.93 -1.66
C PRO A 158 1.22 -14.39 -1.20
N GLY A 159 1.55 -14.68 0.06
CA GLY A 159 1.45 -16.04 0.61
C GLY A 159 0.02 -16.47 0.95
N TYR A 160 -0.86 -15.51 1.25
CA TYR A 160 -2.28 -15.77 1.49
C TYR A 160 -3.08 -15.95 0.19
N GLN A 161 -2.84 -15.09 -0.79
CA GLN A 161 -3.56 -15.02 -2.06
C GLN A 161 -2.59 -15.06 -3.26
N PRO A 162 -1.83 -16.16 -3.43
CA PRO A 162 -0.90 -16.29 -4.54
C PRO A 162 -1.61 -16.38 -5.89
N GLU A 163 -2.86 -16.88 -5.94
CA GLU A 163 -3.65 -17.07 -7.17
C GLU A 163 -3.92 -15.78 -7.95
N ASP A 164 -3.80 -14.63 -7.29
CA ASP A 164 -4.00 -13.31 -7.89
C ASP A 164 -2.69 -12.58 -8.21
N LEU A 165 -1.53 -13.19 -7.98
CA LEU A 165 -0.26 -12.61 -8.40
C LEU A 165 -0.19 -12.45 -9.93
N PRO A 166 0.69 -11.56 -10.44
CA PRO A 166 0.96 -11.46 -11.87
C PRO A 166 1.29 -12.82 -12.49
N VAL A 167 0.90 -13.01 -13.75
CA VAL A 167 1.15 -14.27 -14.47
C VAL A 167 2.65 -14.61 -14.45
N GLY A 168 2.96 -15.85 -14.09
CA GLY A 168 4.34 -16.35 -13.97
C GLY A 168 5.00 -16.13 -12.61
N ALA A 169 4.47 -15.25 -11.74
CA ALA A 169 5.07 -14.98 -10.43
C ALA A 169 5.11 -16.22 -9.51
N GLN A 170 4.08 -17.07 -9.56
CA GLN A 170 4.05 -18.32 -8.79
C GLN A 170 5.13 -19.32 -9.24
N ALA A 171 5.46 -19.34 -10.54
CA ALA A 171 6.48 -20.22 -11.08
C ALA A 171 7.90 -19.83 -10.62
N MET A 172 8.06 -18.61 -10.10
CA MET A 172 9.32 -18.14 -9.51
C MET A 172 9.50 -18.61 -8.05
N ALA A 173 8.47 -19.18 -7.42
CA ALA A 173 8.56 -19.59 -6.03
C ALA A 173 9.55 -20.75 -5.85
N THR A 174 10.56 -20.56 -5.01
CA THR A 174 11.59 -21.57 -4.73
C THR A 174 11.08 -22.71 -3.83
N GLY A 175 9.93 -22.51 -3.17
CA GLY A 175 9.36 -23.42 -2.18
C GLY A 175 9.98 -23.29 -0.78
N ILE A 176 11.07 -22.53 -0.62
CA ILE A 176 11.71 -22.26 0.67
C ILE A 176 11.69 -20.75 0.92
N THR A 177 11.13 -20.34 2.06
CA THR A 177 10.94 -18.92 2.38
C THR A 177 11.37 -18.64 3.82
N ASN A 178 11.59 -17.37 4.14
CA ASN A 178 11.79 -16.96 5.53
C ASN A 178 10.60 -17.38 6.41
N TYR A 179 9.37 -17.22 5.92
CA TYR A 179 8.18 -17.66 6.65
C TYR A 179 8.22 -19.15 7.00
N SER A 180 8.43 -20.04 6.03
CA SER A 180 8.45 -21.49 6.29
C SER A 180 9.61 -21.90 7.21
N GLY A 181 10.76 -21.23 7.08
CA GLY A 181 11.88 -21.41 8.00
C GLY A 181 11.56 -20.99 9.44
N PHE A 182 11.05 -19.78 9.64
CA PHE A 182 10.72 -19.25 10.98
C PHE A 182 9.54 -19.99 11.62
N ALA A 183 8.51 -20.34 10.87
CA ALA A 183 7.36 -21.11 11.35
C ALA A 183 7.77 -22.49 11.92
N ARG A 184 8.88 -23.06 11.42
CA ARG A 184 9.47 -24.30 11.94
C ARG A 184 10.45 -24.04 13.09
N ALA A 185 11.38 -23.10 12.90
CA ALA A 185 12.50 -22.89 13.82
C ALA A 185 12.09 -22.27 15.17
N LEU A 186 11.12 -21.34 15.18
CA LEU A 186 10.70 -20.66 16.41
C LEU A 186 10.07 -21.65 17.42
N PRO A 187 9.09 -22.50 17.04
CA PRO A 187 8.56 -23.51 17.96
C PRO A 187 9.61 -24.55 18.38
N GLN A 188 10.50 -24.96 17.48
CA GLN A 188 11.60 -25.89 17.80
C GLN A 188 12.57 -25.32 18.84
N ALA A 189 12.83 -24.02 18.81
CA ALA A 189 13.60 -23.31 19.83
C ALA A 189 12.81 -23.08 21.13
N GLY A 190 11.55 -23.50 21.21
CA GLY A 190 10.68 -23.32 22.37
C GLY A 190 10.14 -21.89 22.53
N VAL A 191 10.09 -21.10 21.45
CA VAL A 191 9.44 -19.78 21.47
C VAL A 191 7.93 -19.96 21.48
N HIS A 192 7.19 -19.15 22.25
CA HIS A 192 5.74 -19.09 22.16
C HIS A 192 5.34 -18.40 20.87
N VAL A 193 4.62 -19.10 19.99
CA VAL A 193 4.27 -18.60 18.64
C VAL A 193 2.77 -18.66 18.40
N LEU A 194 2.23 -17.57 17.85
CA LEU A 194 0.92 -17.53 17.20
C LEU A 194 1.12 -17.37 15.69
N ASP A 195 0.87 -18.42 14.93
CA ASP A 195 0.99 -18.38 13.47
C ASP A 195 -0.30 -17.88 12.80
N ALA A 196 -0.46 -16.57 12.73
CA ALA A 196 -1.60 -15.95 12.07
C ALA A 196 -1.62 -16.22 10.55
N ALA A 197 -0.46 -16.45 9.92
CA ALA A 197 -0.41 -16.83 8.52
C ALA A 197 -1.01 -18.23 8.26
N ALA A 198 -0.77 -19.19 9.15
CA ALA A 198 -1.42 -20.49 9.11
C ALA A 198 -2.94 -20.38 9.32
N LEU A 199 -3.37 -19.58 10.31
CA LEU A 199 -4.79 -19.33 10.56
C LEU A 199 -5.50 -18.73 9.34
N PHE A 200 -4.88 -17.74 8.68
CA PHE A 200 -5.46 -17.13 7.47
C PHE A 200 -5.65 -18.14 6.35
N ARG A 201 -4.68 -19.05 6.12
CA ARG A 201 -4.84 -20.12 5.13
C ARG A 201 -5.98 -21.07 5.48
N GLN A 202 -6.13 -21.40 6.77
CA GLN A 202 -7.21 -22.24 7.27
C GLN A 202 -8.58 -21.56 7.14
N TRP A 203 -8.67 -20.25 7.38
CA TRP A 203 -9.92 -19.48 7.34
C TRP A 203 -10.36 -19.13 5.92
N LYS A 204 -9.42 -18.99 4.98
CA LYS A 204 -9.68 -18.59 3.58
C LYS A 204 -10.90 -19.27 2.92
N PRO A 205 -11.10 -20.61 2.96
CA PRO A 205 -12.24 -21.25 2.33
C PRO A 205 -13.60 -21.01 3.02
N HIS A 206 -13.61 -20.52 4.27
CA HIS A 206 -14.81 -20.40 5.10
C HIS A 206 -15.08 -18.96 5.58
N ALA A 207 -14.19 -18.02 5.26
CA ALA A 207 -14.31 -16.63 5.66
C ALA A 207 -15.55 -16.00 5.04
N ALA A 208 -16.41 -15.39 5.86
CA ALA A 208 -17.62 -14.71 5.41
C ALA A 208 -17.31 -13.42 4.62
N HIS A 209 -16.15 -12.81 4.89
CA HIS A 209 -15.68 -11.59 4.26
C HIS A 209 -14.18 -11.70 3.91
N PRO A 210 -13.68 -10.90 2.97
CA PRO A 210 -12.27 -10.92 2.58
C PRO A 210 -11.34 -10.69 3.77
N LEU A 211 -10.34 -11.56 3.95
CA LEU A 211 -9.30 -11.42 4.98
C LEU A 211 -8.16 -10.48 4.57
N PHE A 212 -8.01 -10.25 3.26
CA PHE A 212 -7.17 -9.19 2.71
C PHE A 212 -7.99 -8.32 1.75
N PRO A 213 -7.79 -6.99 1.78
CA PRO A 213 -8.39 -6.09 0.83
C PRO A 213 -7.77 -6.25 -0.57
N ARG A 214 -8.49 -5.82 -1.61
CA ARG A 214 -7.95 -5.76 -2.97
C ARG A 214 -6.84 -4.71 -3.09
N GLY A 215 -7.13 -3.51 -2.60
CA GLY A 215 -6.29 -2.32 -2.76
C GLY A 215 -5.32 -2.07 -1.61
N GLY A 216 -5.33 -2.88 -0.55
CA GLY A 216 -4.45 -2.71 0.61
C GLY A 216 -3.35 -3.76 0.73
N THR A 217 -2.25 -3.43 1.41
CA THR A 217 -1.17 -4.39 1.75
C THR A 217 -1.44 -5.17 3.05
N HIS A 218 -2.20 -4.58 3.97
CA HIS A 218 -2.48 -5.13 5.29
C HIS A 218 -3.68 -6.10 5.26
N TRP A 219 -3.80 -6.97 6.27
CA TRP A 219 -5.03 -7.72 6.51
C TRP A 219 -6.25 -6.80 6.69
N SER A 220 -7.44 -7.29 6.36
CA SER A 220 -8.66 -6.50 6.46
C SER A 220 -9.07 -6.21 7.90
N GLY A 221 -9.90 -5.19 8.10
CA GLY A 221 -10.54 -4.96 9.41
C GLY A 221 -11.24 -6.21 9.96
N TYR A 222 -11.90 -6.99 9.10
CA TYR A 222 -12.47 -8.28 9.47
C TYR A 222 -11.40 -9.30 9.90
N GLY A 223 -10.32 -9.47 9.14
CA GLY A 223 -9.21 -10.36 9.48
C GLY A 223 -8.55 -10.01 10.82
N VAL A 224 -8.40 -8.70 11.10
CA VAL A 224 -7.90 -8.20 12.40
C VAL A 224 -8.79 -8.65 13.54
N THR A 225 -10.12 -8.60 13.41
CA THR A 225 -11.04 -9.03 14.48
C THR A 225 -10.94 -10.53 14.79
N LEU A 226 -10.70 -11.38 13.79
CA LEU A 226 -10.50 -12.82 14.00
C LEU A 226 -9.18 -13.11 14.71
N VAL A 227 -8.11 -12.39 14.33
CA VAL A 227 -6.81 -12.52 15.00
C VAL A 227 -6.89 -12.03 16.43
N ALA A 228 -7.61 -10.94 16.69
CA ALA A 228 -7.78 -10.40 18.03
C ALA A 228 -8.39 -11.44 18.98
N ASP A 229 -9.44 -12.16 18.56
CA ASP A 229 -10.07 -13.21 19.38
C ASP A 229 -9.07 -14.34 19.70
N THR A 230 -8.31 -14.78 18.69
CA THR A 230 -7.29 -15.82 18.89
C THR A 230 -6.13 -15.34 19.77
N LEU A 231 -5.73 -14.08 19.59
CA LEU A 231 -4.64 -13.45 20.33
C LEU A 231 -4.99 -13.29 21.81
N PHE A 232 -6.21 -12.85 22.13
CA PHE A 232 -6.67 -12.74 23.52
C PHE A 232 -6.57 -14.09 24.23
N ARG A 233 -7.13 -15.15 23.65
CA ARG A 233 -7.05 -16.51 24.23
C ARG A 233 -5.61 -16.99 24.38
N ALA A 234 -4.73 -16.69 23.43
CA ALA A 234 -3.31 -17.04 23.52
C ALA A 234 -2.62 -16.30 24.68
N VAL A 235 -2.92 -15.02 24.86
CA VAL A 235 -2.38 -14.21 25.96
C VAL A 235 -2.89 -14.71 27.31
N GLU A 236 -4.19 -14.99 27.45
CA GLU A 236 -4.78 -15.55 28.68
C GLU A 236 -4.17 -16.91 29.03
N ALA A 237 -4.00 -17.78 28.03
CA ALA A 237 -3.37 -19.09 28.22
C ALA A 237 -1.92 -18.99 28.71
N LEU A 238 -1.16 -18.01 28.19
CA LEU A 238 0.25 -17.78 28.56
C LEU A 238 0.41 -17.08 29.91
N THR A 239 -0.43 -16.09 30.19
CA THR A 239 -0.28 -15.19 31.34
C THR A 239 -1.11 -15.61 32.55
N ARG A 240 -2.16 -16.42 32.34
CA ARG A 240 -3.21 -16.73 33.34
C ARG A 240 -3.96 -15.49 33.84
N VAL A 241 -3.87 -14.38 33.11
CA VAL A 241 -4.65 -13.17 33.34
C VAL A 241 -5.93 -13.29 32.53
N ASP A 242 -7.07 -13.02 33.17
CA ASP A 242 -8.38 -12.90 32.51
C ASP A 242 -8.46 -11.52 31.83
N LEU A 243 -8.59 -11.49 30.51
CA LEU A 243 -8.69 -10.24 29.76
C LEU A 243 -10.16 -9.81 29.66
N PRO A 244 -10.44 -8.51 29.47
CA PRO A 244 -11.80 -8.06 29.18
C PRO A 244 -12.36 -8.80 27.96
N ASN A 245 -13.45 -9.53 28.18
CA ASN A 245 -14.14 -10.22 27.10
C ASN A 245 -14.66 -9.21 26.08
N PHE A 246 -14.57 -9.55 24.81
CA PHE A 246 -15.19 -8.77 23.76
C PHE A 246 -15.99 -9.66 22.81
N SER A 247 -17.01 -9.08 22.21
CA SER A 247 -17.80 -9.70 21.17
C SER A 247 -17.80 -8.82 19.91
N THR A 248 -18.02 -9.47 18.78
CA THR A 248 -18.19 -8.80 17.50
C THR A 248 -19.67 -8.84 17.11
N ARG A 249 -20.17 -7.72 16.61
CA ARG A 249 -21.48 -7.65 15.95
C ARG A 249 -21.31 -7.17 14.51
N PRO A 250 -22.20 -7.56 13.58
CA PRO A 250 -22.15 -7.06 12.21
C PRO A 250 -22.10 -5.53 12.18
N GLY A 251 -21.20 -5.01 11.35
CA GLY A 251 -21.05 -3.58 11.13
C GLY A 251 -21.21 -3.24 9.65
N LEU A 252 -20.48 -2.22 9.19
CA LEU A 252 -20.52 -1.80 7.79
C LEU A 252 -19.91 -2.88 6.88
N VAL A 253 -20.62 -3.25 5.83
CA VAL A 253 -20.07 -4.01 4.69
C VAL A 253 -20.17 -3.12 3.47
N THR A 254 -19.04 -2.84 2.81
CA THR A 254 -19.01 -1.90 1.69
C THR A 254 -17.99 -2.30 0.62
N ALA A 255 -18.35 -2.04 -0.63
CA ALA A 255 -17.44 -2.06 -1.77
C ALA A 255 -17.23 -0.66 -2.35
N ASP A 256 -17.65 0.38 -1.61
CA ASP A 256 -17.41 1.77 -1.96
C ASP A 256 -16.04 2.22 -1.44
N THR A 257 -15.27 2.85 -2.31
CA THR A 257 -13.89 3.28 -2.02
C THR A 257 -13.86 4.33 -0.93
N ASP A 258 -14.80 5.28 -0.95
CA ASP A 258 -14.87 6.37 0.04
C ASP A 258 -15.32 5.88 1.43
N SER A 259 -15.83 4.64 1.51
CA SER A 259 -16.31 4.00 2.73
C SER A 259 -15.32 2.99 3.33
N LEU A 260 -14.20 2.70 2.65
CA LEU A 260 -13.15 1.85 3.17
C LEU A 260 -12.47 2.51 4.38
N ARG A 261 -11.97 1.70 5.31
CA ARG A 261 -11.37 2.18 6.55
C ARG A 261 -9.92 1.73 6.68
N ASN A 262 -9.18 2.48 7.50
CA ASN A 262 -7.80 2.17 7.88
C ASN A 262 -6.91 2.01 6.63
N THR A 263 -6.20 0.89 6.56
CA THR A 263 -5.24 0.55 5.51
C THR A 263 -5.85 -0.33 4.41
N ASP A 264 -7.18 -0.50 4.37
CA ASP A 264 -7.82 -1.41 3.41
C ASP A 264 -7.69 -0.94 1.94
N ASN A 265 -7.26 0.30 1.70
CA ASN A 265 -7.04 0.85 0.36
C ASN A 265 -5.67 1.51 0.16
N ASP A 266 -4.72 1.30 1.08
CA ASP A 266 -3.48 2.08 1.13
C ASP A 266 -2.64 2.05 -0.16
N ILE A 267 -2.54 0.89 -0.82
CA ILE A 267 -1.84 0.78 -2.12
C ILE A 267 -2.62 1.51 -3.21
N ALA A 268 -3.94 1.26 -3.30
CA ALA A 268 -4.80 1.83 -4.35
C ALA A 268 -4.87 3.36 -4.27
N ASP A 269 -4.90 3.92 -3.06
CA ASP A 269 -4.85 5.36 -2.83
C ASP A 269 -3.52 5.94 -3.33
N GLY A 270 -2.41 5.24 -3.07
CA GLY A 270 -1.07 5.60 -3.54
C GLY A 270 -0.91 5.60 -5.06
N LEU A 271 -1.76 4.88 -5.80
CA LEU A 271 -1.74 4.90 -7.26
C LEU A 271 -2.17 6.26 -7.85
N ASN A 272 -2.88 7.07 -7.06
CA ASN A 272 -3.43 8.35 -7.49
C ASN A 272 -4.20 8.23 -8.82
N LEU A 273 -5.12 7.26 -8.91
CA LEU A 273 -6.01 7.12 -10.05
C LEU A 273 -7.21 8.07 -9.94
N LEU A 274 -7.85 8.36 -11.07
CA LEU A 274 -9.16 9.04 -11.07
C LEU A 274 -10.27 8.07 -10.68
N ARG A 275 -10.15 6.82 -11.11
CA ARG A 275 -11.04 5.70 -10.78
C ARG A 275 -10.17 4.53 -10.31
N PRO A 276 -10.05 4.30 -9.00
CA PRO A 276 -9.28 3.19 -8.48
C PRO A 276 -9.98 1.85 -8.79
N PRO A 277 -9.26 0.72 -8.65
CA PRO A 277 -9.86 -0.61 -8.76
C PRO A 277 -11.05 -0.77 -7.79
N THR A 278 -12.12 -1.40 -8.25
CA THR A 278 -13.28 -1.69 -7.40
C THR A 278 -12.86 -2.56 -6.22
N PRO A 279 -13.07 -2.13 -4.97
CA PRO A 279 -12.76 -2.92 -3.78
C PRO A 279 -13.53 -4.26 -3.73
N TYR A 280 -13.04 -5.18 -2.90
CA TYR A 280 -13.90 -6.27 -2.45
C TYR A 280 -14.95 -5.74 -1.47
N PRO A 281 -16.05 -6.47 -1.21
CA PRO A 281 -16.99 -6.12 -0.14
C PRO A 281 -16.32 -6.31 1.23
N MET A 282 -15.70 -5.24 1.73
CA MET A 282 -14.96 -5.22 2.99
C MET A 282 -15.93 -5.09 4.16
N ALA A 283 -15.68 -5.85 5.23
CA ALA A 283 -16.49 -5.82 6.45
C ALA A 283 -15.72 -5.15 7.60
N TYR A 284 -16.44 -4.30 8.33
CA TYR A 284 -15.97 -3.58 9.51
C TYR A 284 -16.87 -3.89 10.70
N PRO A 285 -16.67 -5.04 11.37
CA PRO A 285 -17.44 -5.41 12.56
C PRO A 285 -17.28 -4.36 13.66
N VAL A 286 -18.32 -4.23 14.49
CA VAL A 286 -18.26 -3.39 15.69
C VAL A 286 -17.86 -4.27 16.88
N LEU A 287 -16.83 -3.84 17.59
CA LEU A 287 -16.35 -4.49 18.81
C LEU A 287 -17.10 -3.92 20.02
N THR A 288 -17.54 -4.80 20.92
CA THR A 288 -18.12 -4.43 22.21
C THR A 288 -17.42 -5.20 23.32
N PHE A 289 -16.91 -4.48 24.32
CA PHE A 289 -16.29 -5.06 25.51
C PHE A 289 -17.35 -5.24 26.60
N ALA A 290 -17.25 -6.34 27.33
CA ALA A 290 -18.10 -6.65 28.49
C ALA A 290 -17.40 -6.26 29.79
#